data_AF-A0A378MYD8-F1
#
_entry.id   AF-A0A378MYD8-F1
#
_cell.length_a   1.000
_cell.length_b   1.000
_cell.length_c   1.000
_cell.angle_alpha   90.00
_cell.angle_beta   90.00
_cell.angle_gamma   90.00
#
_symmetry.space_group_name_H-M   'P 1'
#
loop_
_entity.id
_entity.type
_entity.pdbx_description
1 polymer ?
#
loop_
_entity_poly.entity_id
_entity_poly.type
_entity_poly.pdbx_seq_one_letter_code
_entity_poly.pdbx_strand_id
1 'polypeptide(L)'
;MILLSILLDIGAQLNIWRIVAVSEKKAQDIANAVLPGAGYFLALLIVMGGLAFNIGNVGGAGLGLNILTGLSPEMGAVVSGAIAVGVFLFHEAGKVMDRFAQIMGFVMIALTIFVAVKANLPIDDAVVHTFVPEKLDVIAIVTLVGGTVGGYITFAGAHRLLDAGIKGKENLKEVSKSSVSAILIASIMRVVLFLAVLGVVSMGVQLDPKNPAATPFAHVAGDVGLMIFGVVIWAASITSVIGAAYTSVSFITSFSPFIEKHKNCFIVAFIVVSTPCWQPSADRHKSWCL
;
A
#
# COMPACT_ATOMS: atom_id res chain seq x y z
N MET A 1 -19.85 -5.46 2.52
CA MET A 1 -18.58 -5.93 1.89
C MET A 1 -17.35 -5.47 2.65
N ILE A 2 -17.21 -4.17 2.97
CA ILE A 2 -16.03 -3.62 3.68
C ILE A 2 -15.82 -4.24 5.07
N LEU A 3 -16.87 -4.40 5.88
CA LEU A 3 -16.73 -5.04 7.19
C LEU A 3 -16.17 -6.47 7.09
N LEU A 4 -16.68 -7.27 6.16
CA LEU A 4 -16.21 -8.64 5.95
C LEU A 4 -14.74 -8.66 5.50
N SER A 5 -14.34 -7.77 4.60
CA SER A 5 -12.93 -7.67 4.20
C SER A 5 -12.04 -7.32 5.39
N ILE A 6 -12.45 -6.37 6.24
CA ILE A 6 -11.70 -5.98 7.45
C ILE A 6 -11.53 -7.18 8.41
N LEU A 7 -12.59 -7.96 8.63
CA LEU A 7 -12.51 -9.14 9.51
C LEU A 7 -11.56 -10.20 8.96
N LEU A 8 -11.59 -10.45 7.65
CA LEU A 8 -10.65 -11.34 6.97
C LEU A 8 -9.21 -10.81 7.06
N ASP A 9 -9.02 -9.50 6.87
CA ASP A 9 -7.73 -8.85 6.96
C ASP A 9 -7.13 -9.04 8.37
N ILE A 10 -7.92 -8.78 9.41
CA ILE A 10 -7.54 -8.98 10.83
C ILE A 10 -7.14 -10.43 11.08
N GLY A 11 -7.97 -11.39 10.66
CA GLY A 11 -7.68 -12.80 10.84
C GLY A 11 -6.38 -13.22 10.17
N ALA A 12 -6.18 -12.87 8.90
CA ALA A 12 -5.00 -13.25 8.14
C ALA A 12 -3.73 -12.62 8.70
N GLN A 13 -3.72 -11.30 8.91
CA GLN A 13 -2.51 -10.58 9.29
C GLN A 13 -2.10 -10.88 10.73
N LEU A 14 -3.06 -11.01 11.66
CA LEU A 14 -2.78 -11.42 13.05
C LEU A 14 -2.11 -12.80 13.08
N ASN A 15 -2.60 -13.76 12.29
CA ASN A 15 -2.01 -15.10 12.23
C ASN A 15 -0.60 -15.07 11.65
N ILE A 16 -0.41 -14.41 10.51
CA ILE A 16 0.89 -14.34 9.83
C ILE A 16 1.93 -13.67 10.73
N TRP A 17 1.60 -12.54 11.35
CA TRP A 17 2.54 -11.79 12.19
C TRP A 17 2.94 -12.59 13.44
N ARG A 18 1.99 -13.28 14.08
CA ARG A 18 2.28 -14.13 15.24
C ARG A 18 3.16 -15.32 14.86
N ILE A 19 2.94 -15.95 13.71
CA ILE A 19 3.77 -17.06 13.22
C ILE A 19 5.19 -16.58 12.93
N VAL A 20 5.36 -15.45 12.25
CA VAL A 20 6.68 -14.85 11.98
C VAL A 20 7.40 -14.49 13.27
N ALA A 21 6.70 -13.86 14.23
CA ALA A 21 7.30 -13.48 15.51
C ALA A 21 7.76 -14.69 16.33
N VAL A 22 6.92 -15.72 16.48
CA VAL A 22 7.23 -16.90 17.31
C VAL A 22 8.26 -17.82 16.67
N SER A 23 8.27 -17.90 15.34
CA SER A 23 9.27 -18.71 14.62
C SER A 23 10.64 -18.05 14.57
N GLU A 24 10.70 -16.73 14.81
CA GLU A 24 11.89 -15.88 14.64
C GLU A 24 12.54 -16.00 13.26
N LYS A 25 11.74 -16.37 12.26
CA LYS A 25 12.14 -16.61 10.87
C LYS A 25 11.32 -15.74 9.95
N LYS A 26 11.92 -15.30 8.86
CA LYS A 26 11.20 -14.62 7.79
C LYS A 26 10.28 -15.63 7.07
N ALA A 27 9.20 -15.16 6.47
CA ALA A 27 8.10 -16.01 5.98
C ALA A 27 8.53 -17.06 4.95
N GLN A 28 9.49 -16.75 4.09
CA GLN A 28 10.06 -17.73 3.15
C GLN A 28 10.79 -18.88 3.87
N ASP A 29 11.48 -18.60 4.97
CA ASP A 29 12.21 -19.63 5.73
C ASP A 29 11.21 -20.53 6.48
N ILE A 30 10.11 -19.95 6.96
CA ILE A 30 8.99 -20.70 7.54
C ILE A 30 8.36 -21.61 6.48
N ALA A 31 8.08 -21.08 5.29
CA ALA A 31 7.50 -21.87 4.20
C ALA A 31 8.41 -23.03 3.77
N ASN A 32 9.72 -22.80 3.65
CA ASN A 32 10.69 -23.85 3.37
C ASN A 32 10.80 -24.91 4.49
N ALA A 33 10.57 -24.52 5.75
CA ALA A 33 10.55 -25.47 6.87
C ALA A 33 9.28 -26.34 6.88
N VAL A 34 8.17 -25.85 6.33
CA VAL A 34 6.91 -26.61 6.19
C VAL A 34 6.98 -27.55 4.99
N LEU A 35 7.42 -27.04 3.84
CA LEU A 35 7.59 -27.82 2.61
C LEU A 35 8.87 -27.36 1.88
N PRO A 36 9.89 -28.22 1.75
CA PRO A 36 11.11 -27.87 1.04
C PRO A 36 10.83 -27.35 -0.38
N GLY A 37 11.35 -26.16 -0.72
CA GLY A 37 11.10 -25.53 -2.01
C GLY A 37 9.97 -24.49 -2.01
N ALA A 38 9.01 -24.58 -1.08
CA ALA A 38 7.87 -23.67 -1.03
C ALA A 38 8.26 -22.23 -0.68
N GLY A 39 9.31 -22.04 0.12
CA GLY A 39 9.83 -20.72 0.44
C GLY A 39 10.44 -20.00 -0.77
N TYR A 40 11.14 -20.73 -1.63
CA TYR A 40 11.67 -20.16 -2.87
C TYR A 40 10.54 -19.80 -3.85
N PHE A 41 9.53 -20.65 -3.96
CA PHE A 41 8.35 -20.37 -4.77
C PHE A 41 7.58 -19.14 -4.23
N LEU A 42 7.37 -19.06 -2.92
CA LEU A 42 6.74 -17.92 -2.27
C LEU A 42 7.54 -16.63 -2.51
N ALA A 43 8.86 -16.66 -2.34
CA ALA A 43 9.71 -15.51 -2.61
C ALA A 43 9.62 -15.06 -4.07
N LEU A 44 9.57 -15.99 -5.03
CA LEU A 44 9.38 -15.67 -6.45
C LEU A 44 8.04 -14.95 -6.67
N LEU A 45 6.94 -15.47 -6.13
CA LEU A 45 5.61 -14.84 -6.24
C LEU A 45 5.60 -13.43 -5.63
N ILE A 46 6.22 -13.27 -4.46
CA ILE A 46 6.27 -11.98 -3.74
C ILE A 46 7.15 -10.97 -4.49
N VAL A 47 8.30 -11.38 -5.03
CA VAL A 47 9.21 -10.49 -5.77
C VAL A 47 8.58 -10.07 -7.11
N MET A 48 7.98 -11.01 -7.85
CA MET A 48 7.31 -10.68 -9.11
C MET A 48 6.08 -9.80 -8.89
N GLY A 49 5.22 -10.17 -7.92
CA GLY A 49 4.06 -9.38 -7.55
C GLY A 49 4.47 -8.00 -7.03
N GLY A 50 5.47 -7.95 -6.14
CA GLY A 50 6.05 -6.72 -5.62
C GLY A 50 6.57 -5.82 -6.74
N LEU A 51 7.22 -6.38 -7.76
CA LEU A 51 7.73 -5.61 -8.90
C LEU A 51 6.59 -4.98 -9.71
N ALA A 52 5.57 -5.79 -10.04
CA ALA A 52 4.40 -5.32 -10.77
C ALA A 52 3.64 -4.23 -9.99
N PHE A 53 3.42 -4.43 -8.70
CA PHE A 53 2.83 -3.42 -7.82
C PHE A 53 3.69 -2.16 -7.76
N ASN A 54 5.01 -2.31 -7.69
CA ASN A 54 5.91 -1.17 -7.57
C ASN A 54 5.90 -0.29 -8.83
N ILE A 55 5.82 -0.89 -10.01
CA ILE A 55 5.65 -0.15 -11.27
C ILE A 55 4.35 0.67 -11.25
N GLY A 56 3.23 0.06 -10.84
CA GLY A 56 1.95 0.76 -10.70
C GLY A 56 2.00 1.89 -9.65
N ASN A 57 2.64 1.65 -8.51
CA ASN A 57 2.84 2.65 -7.47
C ASN A 57 3.66 3.84 -7.97
N VAL A 58 4.76 3.59 -8.67
CA VAL A 58 5.58 4.66 -9.28
C VAL A 58 4.76 5.48 -10.27
N GLY A 59 3.91 4.83 -11.08
CA GLY A 59 2.96 5.51 -11.96
C GLY A 59 1.98 6.41 -11.20
N GLY A 60 1.40 5.92 -10.09
CA GLY A 60 0.54 6.70 -9.21
C GLY A 60 1.25 7.89 -8.55
N ALA A 61 2.52 7.73 -8.15
CA ALA A 61 3.33 8.84 -7.64
C ALA A 61 3.61 9.87 -8.74
N GLY A 62 3.88 9.41 -9.97
CA GLY A 62 4.01 10.28 -11.14
C GLY A 62 2.76 11.10 -11.42
N LEU A 63 1.58 10.47 -11.38
CA LEU A 63 0.29 11.15 -11.51
C LEU A 63 0.05 12.16 -10.39
N GLY A 64 0.38 11.81 -9.15
CA GLY A 64 0.27 12.73 -8.01
C GLY A 64 1.12 13.99 -8.19
N LEU A 65 2.38 13.85 -8.58
CA LEU A 65 3.23 15.02 -8.87
C LEU A 65 2.78 15.78 -10.11
N ASN A 66 2.27 15.11 -11.15
CA ASN A 66 1.70 15.79 -12.31
C ASN A 66 0.57 16.74 -11.90
N ILE A 67 -0.32 16.29 -11.02
CA ILE A 67 -1.43 17.12 -10.50
C ILE A 67 -0.89 18.29 -9.67
N LEU A 68 0.13 18.05 -8.83
CA LEU A 68 0.64 19.05 -7.89
C LEU A 68 1.54 20.11 -8.53
N THR A 69 2.31 19.74 -9.55
CA THR A 69 3.37 20.60 -10.09
C THR A 69 3.29 20.80 -11.60
N GLY A 70 2.39 20.11 -12.30
CA GLY A 70 2.29 20.13 -13.76
C GLY A 70 3.43 19.40 -14.49
N LEU A 71 4.32 18.70 -13.78
CA LEU A 71 5.38 17.89 -14.39
C LEU A 71 4.78 16.74 -15.19
N SER A 72 5.45 16.25 -16.23
CA SER A 72 4.98 15.04 -16.92
C SER A 72 4.92 13.85 -15.94
N PRO A 73 3.96 12.92 -16.07
CA PRO A 73 3.86 11.76 -15.18
C PRO A 73 5.16 10.95 -15.10
N GLU A 74 5.92 10.85 -16.19
CA GLU A 74 7.21 10.17 -16.25
C GLU A 74 8.25 10.88 -15.37
N MET A 75 8.28 12.22 -15.42
CA MET A 75 9.22 12.99 -14.60
C MET A 75 8.82 12.99 -13.13
N GLY A 76 7.52 13.03 -12.84
CA GLY A 76 7.00 12.81 -11.50
C GLY A 76 7.38 11.43 -10.95
N ALA A 77 7.31 10.39 -11.78
CA ALA A 77 7.72 9.04 -11.43
C ALA A 77 9.22 8.95 -11.09
N VAL A 78 10.08 9.55 -11.93
CA VAL A 78 11.53 9.60 -11.70
C VAL A 78 11.87 10.35 -10.41
N VAL A 79 11.26 11.53 -10.18
CA VAL A 79 11.47 12.31 -8.95
C VAL A 79 11.01 11.53 -7.72
N SER A 80 9.85 10.89 -7.78
CA SER A 80 9.32 10.09 -6.67
C SER A 80 10.17 8.84 -6.39
N GLY A 81 10.67 8.18 -7.44
CA GLY A 81 11.62 7.08 -7.34
C GLY A 81 12.93 7.52 -6.69
N ALA A 82 13.46 8.70 -7.06
CA ALA A 82 14.66 9.27 -6.43
C ALA A 82 14.44 9.58 -4.94
N ILE A 83 13.28 10.11 -4.57
CA ILE A 83 12.91 10.33 -3.16
C ILE A 83 12.84 9.00 -2.40
N ALA A 84 12.22 7.97 -2.99
CA ALA A 84 12.14 6.64 -2.39
C ALA A 84 13.53 6.00 -2.22
N VAL A 85 14.43 6.14 -3.19
CA VAL A 85 15.84 5.71 -3.08
C VAL A 85 16.53 6.44 -1.93
N GLY A 86 16.31 7.75 -1.80
CA GLY A 86 16.88 8.58 -0.74
C GLY A 86 16.61 8.03 0.66
N VAL A 87 15.43 7.46 0.91
CA VAL A 87 15.08 6.83 2.21
C VAL A 87 16.04 5.70 2.58
N PHE A 88 16.53 4.93 1.60
CA PHE A 88 17.42 3.79 1.83
C PHE A 88 18.91 4.12 1.83
N LEU A 89 19.27 5.38 1.53
CA LEU A 89 20.65 5.87 1.65
C LEU A 89 21.05 6.20 3.09
N PHE A 90 20.08 6.33 4.00
CA PHE A 90 20.33 6.61 5.42
C PHE A 90 20.79 5.35 6.17
N HIS A 91 21.68 5.55 7.15
CA HIS A 91 22.17 4.47 8.02
C HIS A 91 21.05 3.75 8.78
N GLU A 92 19.98 4.49 9.13
CA GLU A 92 18.79 3.96 9.82
C GLU A 92 17.56 3.89 8.90
N ALA A 93 17.73 3.37 7.68
CA ALA A 93 16.67 3.29 6.66
C ALA A 93 15.32 2.76 7.18
N GLY A 94 15.33 1.76 8.07
CA GLY A 94 14.10 1.23 8.69
C GLY A 94 13.33 2.26 9.52
N LYS A 95 14.01 3.06 10.35
CA LYS A 95 13.36 4.10 11.15
C LYS A 95 12.87 5.26 10.27
N VAL A 96 13.64 5.63 9.25
CA VAL A 96 13.26 6.68 8.29
C VAL A 96 12.00 6.25 7.53
N MET A 97 11.96 5.01 7.04
CA MET A 97 10.80 4.42 6.39
C MET A 97 9.56 4.49 7.29
N ASP A 98 9.68 4.12 8.57
CA ASP A 98 8.55 4.14 9.50
C ASP A 98 8.01 5.53 9.76
N ARG A 99 8.91 6.50 9.96
CA ARG A 99 8.51 7.90 10.17
C ARG A 99 7.89 8.49 8.91
N PHE A 100 8.47 8.20 7.76
CA PHE A 100 7.93 8.62 6.48
C PHE A 100 6.51 8.07 6.24
N ALA A 101 6.31 6.76 6.43
CA ALA A 101 5.01 6.12 6.30
C ALA A 101 3.99 6.67 7.31
N GLN A 102 4.40 6.94 8.56
CA GLN A 102 3.53 7.51 9.58
C GLN A 102 3.06 8.93 9.20
N ILE A 103 3.98 9.80 8.77
CA ILE A 103 3.66 11.18 8.38
C ILE A 103 2.74 11.17 7.16
N MET A 104 3.08 10.41 6.12
CA MET A 104 2.25 10.29 4.91
C MET A 104 0.87 9.70 5.24
N GLY A 105 0.80 8.68 6.11
CA GLY A 105 -0.45 8.09 6.59
C GLY A 105 -1.35 9.12 7.28
N PHE A 106 -0.78 9.93 8.17
CA PHE A 106 -1.53 11.00 8.84
C PHE A 106 -2.06 12.05 7.86
N VAL A 107 -1.21 12.50 6.92
CA VAL A 107 -1.60 13.47 5.88
C VAL A 107 -2.75 12.91 5.04
N MET A 108 -2.65 11.67 4.56
CA MET A 108 -3.72 11.04 3.78
C MET A 108 -5.04 10.96 4.53
N ILE A 109 -5.01 10.51 5.79
CA ILE A 109 -6.22 10.41 6.64
C ILE A 109 -6.86 11.78 6.83
N ALA A 110 -6.09 12.78 7.25
CA ALA A 110 -6.61 14.11 7.52
C ALA A 110 -7.28 14.73 6.27
N LEU A 111 -6.61 14.61 5.12
CA LEU A 111 -7.11 15.13 3.85
C LEU A 111 -8.35 14.39 3.34
N THR A 112 -8.40 13.07 3.50
CA THR A 112 -9.55 12.28 3.03
C THR A 112 -10.76 12.51 3.93
N ILE A 113 -10.56 12.64 5.26
CA ILE A 113 -11.63 13.01 6.20
C ILE A 113 -12.20 14.38 5.85
N PHE A 114 -11.35 15.36 5.54
CA PHE A 114 -11.81 16.69 5.12
C PHE A 114 -12.76 16.61 3.93
N VAL A 115 -12.40 15.82 2.91
CA VAL A 115 -13.23 15.63 1.70
C VAL A 115 -14.51 14.87 2.03
N ALA A 116 -14.43 13.80 2.82
CA ALA A 116 -15.60 13.01 3.21
C ALA A 116 -16.63 13.86 3.98
N VAL A 117 -16.18 14.71 4.92
CA VAL A 117 -17.05 15.62 5.67
C VAL A 117 -17.74 16.63 4.76
N LYS A 118 -17.02 17.15 3.77
CA LYS A 118 -17.57 18.10 2.80
C LYS A 118 -18.51 17.47 1.77
N ALA A 119 -18.45 16.15 1.58
CA ALA A 119 -19.28 15.41 0.64
C ALA A 119 -20.69 15.06 1.16
N ASN A 120 -21.10 15.56 2.35
CA ASN A 120 -22.35 15.19 3.04
C ASN A 120 -22.51 13.68 3.19
N LEU A 121 -21.84 13.10 4.20
CA LEU A 121 -21.79 11.66 4.40
C LEU A 121 -23.19 11.02 4.53
N PRO A 122 -23.57 10.05 3.67
CA PRO A 122 -24.74 9.21 3.88
C PRO A 122 -24.41 8.11 4.90
N ILE A 123 -24.13 8.51 6.15
CA ILE A 123 -23.71 7.59 7.22
C ILE A 123 -24.81 6.56 7.51
N ASP A 124 -26.07 6.99 7.50
CA ASP A 124 -27.21 6.15 7.86
C ASP A 124 -27.35 4.95 6.90
N ASP A 125 -27.37 5.21 5.58
CA ASP A 125 -27.42 4.17 4.56
C ASP A 125 -26.19 3.25 4.61
N ALA A 126 -24.99 3.83 4.81
CA ALA A 126 -23.76 3.07 4.88
C ALA A 126 -23.74 2.11 6.10
N VAL A 127 -24.26 2.53 7.24
CA VAL A 127 -24.36 1.68 8.44
C VAL A 127 -25.34 0.53 8.22
N VAL A 128 -26.52 0.80 7.67
CA VAL A 128 -27.52 -0.23 7.39
C VAL A 128 -26.95 -1.31 6.46
N HIS A 129 -26.38 -0.90 5.33
CA HIS A 129 -25.84 -1.85 4.33
C HIS A 129 -24.52 -2.51 4.72
N THR A 130 -23.88 -2.04 5.79
CA THR A 130 -22.72 -2.72 6.38
C THR A 130 -23.12 -4.04 7.05
N PHE A 131 -24.26 -4.06 7.75
CA PHE A 131 -24.77 -5.23 8.46
C PHE A 131 -25.79 -6.04 7.63
N VAL A 132 -26.53 -5.38 6.74
CA VAL A 132 -27.54 -6.00 5.87
C VAL A 132 -27.20 -5.67 4.40
N PRO A 133 -26.21 -6.35 3.81
CA PRO A 133 -25.84 -6.09 2.42
C PRO A 133 -26.91 -6.60 1.46
N GLU A 134 -27.35 -5.77 0.51
CA GLU A 134 -28.34 -6.17 -0.51
C GLU A 134 -27.76 -7.18 -1.51
N LYS A 135 -26.48 -7.05 -1.82
CA LYS A 135 -25.72 -7.96 -2.68
C LYS A 135 -24.36 -8.25 -2.07
N LEU A 136 -23.93 -9.49 -2.21
CA LEU A 136 -22.58 -9.91 -1.86
C LEU A 136 -21.81 -10.19 -3.14
N ASP A 137 -20.83 -9.32 -3.44
CA ASP A 137 -19.93 -9.48 -4.57
C ASP A 137 -18.61 -10.08 -4.07
N VAL A 138 -18.43 -11.36 -4.36
CA VAL A 138 -17.23 -12.11 -3.97
C VAL A 138 -15.99 -11.56 -4.65
N ILE A 139 -16.10 -11.09 -5.91
CA ILE A 139 -14.98 -10.53 -6.66
C ILE A 139 -14.54 -9.22 -6.00
N ALA A 140 -15.48 -8.35 -5.63
CA ALA A 140 -15.17 -7.11 -4.91
C ALA A 140 -14.50 -7.38 -3.56
N ILE A 141 -14.98 -8.36 -2.78
CA ILE A 141 -14.38 -8.74 -1.50
C ILE A 141 -12.96 -9.27 -1.70
N VAL A 142 -12.76 -10.20 -2.63
CA VAL A 142 -11.44 -10.78 -2.91
C VAL A 142 -10.46 -9.72 -3.41
N THR A 143 -10.90 -8.77 -4.22
CA THR A 143 -10.08 -7.64 -4.67
C THR A 143 -9.67 -6.74 -3.50
N LEU A 144 -10.59 -6.40 -2.59
CA LEU A 144 -10.29 -5.56 -1.41
C LEU A 144 -9.34 -6.25 -0.43
N VAL A 145 -9.57 -7.54 -0.17
CA VAL A 145 -8.72 -8.37 0.69
C VAL A 145 -7.35 -8.55 0.03
N GLY A 146 -7.31 -8.91 -1.25
CA GLY A 146 -6.08 -9.05 -2.03
C GLY A 146 -5.23 -7.78 -2.07
N GLY A 147 -5.86 -6.60 -2.09
CA GLY A 147 -5.17 -5.31 -2.04
C GLY A 147 -4.57 -4.94 -0.68
N THR A 148 -4.85 -5.69 0.40
CA THR A 148 -4.36 -5.34 1.76
C THR A 148 -3.69 -6.47 2.49
N VAL A 149 -4.16 -7.71 2.33
CA VAL A 149 -3.51 -8.91 2.85
C VAL A 149 -2.88 -9.78 1.74
N GLY A 150 -2.94 -9.36 0.49
CA GLY A 150 -2.28 -10.04 -0.61
C GLY A 150 -0.82 -9.61 -0.80
N GLY A 151 -0.02 -10.55 -1.31
CA GLY A 151 1.36 -10.30 -1.71
C GLY A 151 2.25 -9.81 -0.56
N TYR A 152 3.01 -8.75 -0.82
CA TYR A 152 4.05 -8.26 0.08
C TYR A 152 3.50 -7.51 1.31
N ILE A 153 2.32 -6.87 1.22
CA ILE A 153 1.82 -5.91 2.23
C ILE A 153 1.74 -6.55 3.62
N THR A 154 1.22 -7.79 3.68
CA THR A 154 1.06 -8.53 4.93
C THR A 154 2.38 -8.81 5.62
N PHE A 155 3.45 -9.03 4.88
CA PHE A 155 4.75 -9.41 5.43
C PHE A 155 5.62 -8.20 5.77
N ALA A 156 5.37 -7.04 5.17
CA ALA A 156 6.16 -5.83 5.35
C ALA A 156 6.35 -5.48 6.83
N GLY A 157 5.25 -5.39 7.58
CA GLY A 157 5.32 -5.06 9.01
C GLY A 157 5.87 -6.20 9.87
N ALA A 158 5.57 -7.46 9.55
CA ALA A 158 6.08 -8.61 10.29
C ALA A 158 7.60 -8.74 10.16
N HIS A 159 8.14 -8.64 8.93
CA HIS A 159 9.57 -8.69 8.67
C HIS A 159 10.29 -7.48 9.25
N ARG A 160 9.66 -6.30 9.26
CA ARG A 160 10.22 -5.11 9.91
C ARG A 160 10.32 -5.26 11.43
N LEU A 161 9.28 -5.76 12.09
CA LEU A 161 9.34 -6.02 13.54
C LEU A 161 10.42 -7.06 13.85
N LEU A 162 10.54 -8.10 13.02
CA LEU A 162 11.59 -9.10 13.13
C LEU A 162 13.00 -8.49 12.97
N ASP A 163 13.21 -7.66 11.94
CA ASP A 163 14.46 -6.93 11.70
C ASP A 163 14.79 -5.95 12.84
N ALA A 164 13.78 -5.40 13.51
CA ALA A 164 13.92 -4.52 14.69
C ALA A 164 14.15 -5.28 16.00
N GLY A 165 14.18 -6.62 15.98
CA GLY A 165 14.37 -7.46 17.17
C GLY A 165 13.11 -7.68 18.01
N ILE A 166 11.93 -7.21 17.55
CA ILE A 166 10.63 -7.43 18.20
C ILE A 166 10.09 -8.78 17.74
N LYS A 167 10.54 -9.85 18.41
CA LYS A 167 10.26 -11.25 18.06
C LYS A 167 10.11 -12.13 19.30
N GLY A 168 9.81 -13.41 19.13
CA GLY A 168 9.62 -14.34 20.25
C GLY A 168 8.23 -14.29 20.87
N LYS A 169 7.98 -15.18 21.83
CA LYS A 169 6.68 -15.32 22.52
C LYS A 169 6.41 -14.15 23.47
N GLU A 170 7.47 -13.57 24.02
CA GLU A 170 7.47 -12.44 24.93
C GLU A 170 6.89 -11.18 24.29
N ASN A 171 7.15 -10.97 22.99
CA ASN A 171 6.68 -9.80 22.25
C ASN A 171 5.34 -10.03 21.54
N LEU A 172 4.70 -11.20 21.71
CA LEU A 172 3.45 -11.55 21.01
C LEU A 172 2.32 -10.54 21.21
N LYS A 173 2.21 -9.98 22.41
CA LYS A 173 1.19 -8.96 22.71
C LYS A 173 1.41 -7.69 21.90
N GLU A 174 2.66 -7.26 21.79
CA GLU A 174 3.06 -6.09 21.02
C GLU A 174 2.85 -6.33 19.52
N VAL A 175 3.32 -7.47 19.01
CA VAL A 175 3.14 -7.88 17.60
C VAL A 175 1.65 -7.93 17.23
N SER A 176 0.81 -8.53 18.08
CA SER A 176 -0.63 -8.64 17.83
C SER A 176 -1.32 -7.28 17.86
N LYS A 177 -0.94 -6.41 18.81
CA LYS A 177 -1.47 -5.05 18.87
C LYS A 177 -1.07 -4.25 17.64
N SER A 178 0.19 -4.38 17.20
CA SER A 178 0.73 -3.70 16.04
C SER A 178 0.04 -4.15 14.74
N SER A 179 -0.15 -5.47 14.55
CA SER A 179 -0.85 -6.01 13.38
C SER A 179 -2.29 -5.51 13.30
N VAL A 180 -3.05 -5.60 14.40
CA VAL A 180 -4.45 -5.13 14.44
C VAL A 180 -4.52 -3.62 14.23
N SER A 181 -3.63 -2.85 14.85
CA SER A 181 -3.62 -1.38 14.69
C SER A 181 -3.35 -0.98 13.24
N ALA A 182 -2.39 -1.63 12.57
CA ALA A 182 -2.10 -1.37 11.16
C ALA A 182 -3.33 -1.59 10.26
N ILE A 183 -4.08 -2.68 10.49
CA ILE A 183 -5.30 -2.99 9.73
C ILE A 183 -6.39 -2.00 10.03
N LEU A 184 -6.62 -1.66 11.30
CA LEU A 184 -7.65 -0.70 11.67
C LEU A 184 -7.38 0.68 11.05
N ILE A 185 -6.13 1.13 11.03
CA ILE A 185 -5.73 2.39 10.37
C ILE A 185 -6.01 2.31 8.86
N ALA A 186 -5.60 1.23 8.19
CA ALA A 186 -5.89 1.03 6.77
C ALA A 186 -7.41 0.93 6.49
N SER A 187 -8.15 0.33 7.41
CA SER A 187 -9.60 0.18 7.33
C SER A 187 -10.33 1.51 7.49
N ILE A 188 -9.86 2.39 8.37
CA ILE A 188 -10.39 3.76 8.50
C ILE A 188 -10.24 4.49 7.17
N MET A 189 -9.05 4.44 6.54
CA MET A 189 -8.84 5.03 5.23
C MET A 189 -9.81 4.48 4.17
N ARG A 190 -9.97 3.15 4.12
CA ARG A 190 -10.88 2.47 3.20
C ARG A 190 -12.33 2.94 3.40
N VAL A 191 -12.80 3.02 4.64
CA VAL A 191 -14.16 3.48 4.98
C VAL A 191 -14.35 4.95 4.65
N VAL A 192 -13.41 5.82 5.03
CA VAL A 192 -13.52 7.27 4.77
C VAL A 192 -13.53 7.56 3.27
N LEU A 193 -12.64 6.92 2.50
CA LEU A 193 -12.61 7.07 1.05
C LEU A 193 -13.89 6.53 0.40
N PHE A 194 -14.39 5.38 0.85
CA PHE A 194 -15.65 4.83 0.38
C PHE A 194 -16.81 5.80 0.64
N LEU A 195 -16.90 6.37 1.84
CA LEU A 195 -17.94 7.33 2.17
C LEU A 195 -17.83 8.62 1.36
N ALA A 196 -16.62 9.10 1.07
CA ALA A 196 -16.40 10.25 0.20
C ALA A 196 -16.92 9.99 -1.23
N VAL A 197 -16.62 8.82 -1.79
CA VAL A 197 -17.14 8.41 -3.11
C VAL A 197 -18.65 8.23 -3.07
N LEU A 198 -19.17 7.53 -2.06
CA LEU A 198 -20.60 7.26 -1.92
C LEU A 198 -21.40 8.56 -1.80
N GLY A 199 -20.96 9.52 -0.97
CA GLY A 199 -21.63 10.82 -0.85
C GLY A 199 -21.76 11.54 -2.19
N VAL A 200 -20.70 11.55 -2.99
CA VAL A 200 -20.70 12.19 -4.32
C VAL A 200 -21.60 11.45 -5.31
N VAL A 201 -21.54 10.13 -5.35
CA VAL A 201 -22.39 9.31 -6.23
C VAL A 201 -23.87 9.41 -5.84
N SER A 202 -24.19 9.45 -4.54
CA SER A 202 -25.56 9.63 -4.03
C SER A 202 -26.17 10.99 -4.38
N MET A 203 -25.34 12.01 -4.65
CA MET A 203 -25.79 13.30 -5.20
C MET A 203 -26.09 13.25 -6.71
N GLY A 204 -25.99 12.08 -7.35
CA GLY A 204 -26.23 11.89 -8.79
C GLY A 204 -25.01 12.22 -9.67
N VAL A 205 -23.83 12.44 -9.09
CA VAL A 205 -22.61 12.74 -9.84
C VAL A 205 -22.07 11.46 -10.47
N GLN A 206 -21.84 11.50 -11.78
CA GLN A 206 -21.16 10.41 -12.48
C GLN A 206 -19.65 10.52 -12.29
N LEU A 207 -19.02 9.40 -11.93
CA LEU A 207 -17.57 9.31 -11.83
C LEU A 207 -16.94 9.45 -13.21
N ASP A 208 -15.90 10.28 -13.34
CA ASP A 208 -15.17 10.42 -14.60
C ASP A 208 -14.48 9.08 -14.93
N PRO A 209 -14.79 8.43 -16.06
CA PRO A 209 -14.17 7.16 -16.44
C PRO A 209 -12.64 7.26 -16.59
N LYS A 210 -12.09 8.46 -16.84
CA LYS A 210 -10.64 8.67 -16.97
C LYS A 210 -9.94 8.73 -15.62
N ASN A 211 -10.60 9.26 -14.60
CA ASN A 211 -10.05 9.34 -13.25
C ASN A 211 -11.16 9.34 -12.18
N PRO A 212 -11.77 8.16 -11.94
CA PRO A 212 -12.92 8.07 -11.04
C PRO A 212 -12.53 8.38 -9.59
N ALA A 213 -11.26 8.18 -9.23
CA ALA A 213 -10.75 8.43 -7.90
C ALA A 213 -10.59 9.93 -7.60
N ALA A 214 -10.34 10.77 -8.61
CA ALA A 214 -10.24 12.21 -8.45
C ALA A 214 -11.62 12.90 -8.38
N THR A 215 -12.66 12.31 -8.98
CA THR A 215 -13.99 12.94 -9.10
C THR A 215 -14.56 13.40 -7.75
N PRO A 216 -14.55 12.59 -6.66
CA PRO A 216 -15.11 13.03 -5.40
C PRO A 216 -14.40 14.25 -4.82
N PHE A 217 -13.08 14.31 -4.98
CA PHE A 217 -12.27 15.42 -4.49
C PHE A 217 -12.56 16.69 -5.30
N ALA A 218 -12.53 16.59 -6.63
CA ALA A 218 -12.81 17.69 -7.55
C ALA A 218 -14.24 18.24 -7.37
N HIS A 219 -15.23 17.36 -7.21
CA HIS A 219 -16.62 17.78 -7.03
C HIS A 219 -16.81 18.60 -5.75
N VAL A 220 -16.17 18.18 -4.68
CA VAL A 220 -16.38 18.74 -3.34
C VAL A 220 -15.60 20.04 -3.11
N ALA A 221 -14.46 20.22 -3.77
CA ALA A 221 -13.56 21.36 -3.51
C ALA A 221 -12.89 21.95 -4.77
N GLY A 222 -13.37 21.64 -5.98
CA GLY A 222 -12.81 22.16 -7.23
C GLY A 222 -11.33 21.85 -7.39
N ASP A 223 -10.56 22.85 -7.84
CA ASP A 223 -9.10 22.75 -8.02
C ASP A 223 -8.36 22.43 -6.71
N VAL A 224 -8.83 22.97 -5.59
CA VAL A 224 -8.27 22.64 -4.26
C VAL A 224 -8.46 21.15 -3.96
N GLY A 225 -9.62 20.60 -4.32
CA GLY A 225 -9.89 19.17 -4.23
C GLY A 225 -8.93 18.34 -5.08
N LEU A 226 -8.68 18.75 -6.31
CA LEU A 226 -7.69 18.10 -7.19
C LEU A 226 -6.28 18.12 -6.58
N MET A 227 -5.86 19.26 -6.02
CA MET A 227 -4.56 19.35 -5.33
C MET A 227 -4.50 18.41 -4.11
N ILE A 228 -5.58 18.33 -3.32
CA ILE A 228 -5.69 17.39 -2.20
C ILE A 228 -5.55 15.94 -2.69
N PHE A 229 -6.27 15.59 -3.76
CA PHE A 229 -6.17 14.26 -4.38
C PHE A 229 -4.75 13.96 -4.84
N GLY A 230 -4.07 14.94 -5.47
CA GLY A 230 -2.67 14.84 -5.88
C GLY A 230 -1.74 14.51 -4.71
N VAL A 231 -1.91 15.17 -3.55
CA VAL A 231 -1.15 14.85 -2.33
C VAL A 231 -1.46 13.43 -1.84
N VAL A 232 -2.75 13.05 -1.78
CA VAL A 232 -3.18 11.74 -1.26
C VAL A 232 -2.64 10.60 -2.12
N ILE A 233 -2.82 10.66 -3.45
CA ILE A 233 -2.33 9.62 -4.34
C ILE A 233 -0.81 9.55 -4.34
N TRP A 234 -0.12 10.70 -4.33
CA TRP A 234 1.34 10.73 -4.25
C TRP A 234 1.84 10.07 -2.96
N ALA A 235 1.29 10.45 -1.81
CA ALA A 235 1.65 9.92 -0.50
C ALA A 235 1.38 8.41 -0.39
N ALA A 236 0.22 7.94 -0.89
CA ALA A 236 -0.13 6.52 -0.93
C ALA A 236 0.86 5.74 -1.80
N SER A 237 1.14 6.26 -2.99
CA SER A 237 2.03 5.64 -3.95
C SER A 237 3.47 5.54 -3.45
N ILE A 238 4.06 6.63 -2.97
CA ILE A 238 5.47 6.62 -2.55
C ILE A 238 5.72 5.76 -1.30
N THR A 239 4.79 5.74 -0.34
CA THR A 239 4.87 4.83 0.81
C THR A 239 4.77 3.37 0.39
N SER A 240 3.89 3.08 -0.57
CA SER A 240 3.75 1.76 -1.19
C SER A 240 5.01 1.37 -1.97
N VAL A 241 5.69 2.32 -2.65
CA VAL A 241 6.95 2.05 -3.35
C VAL A 241 8.04 1.52 -2.40
N ILE A 242 8.22 2.25 -1.29
CA ILE A 242 9.20 1.92 -0.26
C ILE A 242 8.87 0.57 0.39
N GLY A 243 7.59 0.33 0.71
CA GLY A 243 7.14 -0.92 1.34
C GLY A 243 7.27 -2.14 0.44
N ALA A 244 6.91 -2.01 -0.84
CA ALA A 244 7.03 -3.08 -1.84
C ALA A 244 8.48 -3.50 -2.04
N ALA A 245 9.38 -2.52 -2.19
CA ALA A 245 10.80 -2.80 -2.41
C ALA A 245 11.45 -3.42 -1.16
N TYR A 246 11.23 -2.85 0.02
CA TYR A 246 11.74 -3.41 1.29
C TYR A 246 11.31 -4.86 1.46
N THR A 247 10.01 -5.12 1.29
CA THR A 247 9.47 -6.45 1.57
C THR A 247 9.94 -7.47 0.54
N SER A 248 9.92 -7.12 -0.74
CA SER A 248 10.40 -8.02 -1.81
C SER A 248 11.85 -8.45 -1.55
N VAL A 249 12.71 -7.51 -1.15
CA VAL A 249 14.10 -7.82 -0.83
C VAL A 249 14.20 -8.64 0.45
N SER A 250 13.40 -8.37 1.48
CA SER A 250 13.40 -9.14 2.71
C SER A 250 13.11 -10.65 2.50
N PHE A 251 12.38 -11.02 1.44
CA PHE A 251 12.12 -12.42 1.10
C PHE A 251 13.32 -13.14 0.48
N ILE A 252 14.29 -12.40 -0.06
CA ILE A 252 15.48 -12.98 -0.72
C ILE A 252 16.75 -12.84 0.12
N THR A 253 16.70 -12.11 1.24
CA THR A 253 17.88 -11.92 2.10
C THR A 253 18.43 -13.23 2.66
N SER A 254 17.56 -14.21 2.95
CA SER A 254 17.99 -15.50 3.49
C SER A 254 18.64 -16.41 2.43
N PHE A 255 18.63 -16.04 1.15
CA PHE A 255 19.24 -16.84 0.08
C PHE A 255 20.76 -16.70 0.04
N SER A 256 21.30 -15.58 0.51
CA SER A 256 22.75 -15.36 0.58
C SER A 256 23.12 -14.30 1.61
N PRO A 257 24.15 -14.53 2.45
CA PRO A 257 24.70 -13.52 3.35
C PRO A 257 25.11 -12.23 2.63
N PHE A 258 25.46 -12.31 1.35
CA PHE A 258 25.79 -11.14 0.53
C PHE A 258 24.59 -10.20 0.36
N ILE A 259 23.38 -10.75 0.20
CA ILE A 259 22.14 -9.98 0.03
C ILE A 259 21.77 -9.29 1.35
N GLU A 260 21.84 -10.02 2.47
CA GLU A 260 21.56 -9.43 3.79
C GLU A 260 22.55 -8.28 4.10
N LYS A 261 23.85 -8.48 3.83
CA LYS A 261 24.87 -7.43 4.06
C LYS A 261 24.65 -6.18 3.19
N HIS A 262 24.12 -6.34 1.97
CA HIS A 262 23.88 -5.24 1.03
C HIS A 262 22.39 -4.97 0.81
N LYS A 263 21.54 -5.25 1.81
CA LYS A 263 20.07 -5.19 1.70
C LYS A 263 19.59 -3.88 1.09
N ASN A 264 20.10 -2.74 1.56
CA ASN A 264 19.71 -1.42 1.05
C ASN A 264 20.06 -1.26 -0.44
N CYS A 265 21.20 -1.78 -0.90
CA CYS A 265 21.56 -1.74 -2.33
C CYS A 265 20.58 -2.55 -3.18
N PHE A 266 20.14 -3.72 -2.71
CA PHE A 266 19.12 -4.52 -3.40
C PHE A 266 17.77 -3.83 -3.41
N ILE A 267 17.39 -3.13 -2.33
CA ILE A 267 16.15 -2.35 -2.28
C ILE A 267 16.21 -1.19 -3.28
N VAL A 268 17.32 -0.46 -3.33
CA VAL A 268 17.54 0.61 -4.32
C VAL A 268 17.49 0.04 -5.73
N ALA A 269 18.16 -1.07 -6.01
CA ALA A 269 18.11 -1.73 -7.31
C ALA A 269 16.67 -2.13 -7.70
N PHE A 270 15.89 -2.65 -6.74
CA PHE A 270 14.48 -2.98 -6.96
C PHE A 270 13.67 -1.74 -7.33
N ILE A 271 13.82 -0.64 -6.59
CA ILE A 271 13.14 0.63 -6.90
C ILE A 271 13.54 1.13 -8.29
N VAL A 272 14.84 1.14 -8.62
CA VAL A 272 15.34 1.61 -9.92
C VAL A 272 14.80 0.76 -11.07
N VAL A 273 14.81 -0.57 -10.94
CA VAL A 273 14.27 -1.49 -11.98
C VAL A 273 12.76 -1.31 -12.14
N SER A 274 12.04 -1.08 -11.04
CA SER A 274 10.59 -0.86 -11.05
C SER A 274 10.17 0.56 -11.39
N THR A 275 11.11 1.51 -11.44
CA THR A 275 10.85 2.88 -11.86
C THR A 275 11.07 2.89 -13.37
N PRO A 276 10.01 2.81 -14.19
CA PRO A 276 10.20 2.71 -15.63
C PRO A 276 10.95 3.95 -16.15
N CYS A 277 12.20 3.75 -16.56
CA CYS A 277 12.99 4.71 -17.35
C CYS A 277 12.80 4.51 -18.88
N TRP A 278 11.72 3.85 -19.32
CA TRP A 278 11.56 3.40 -20.70
C TRP A 278 10.23 3.93 -21.26
N GLN A 279 10.12 4.90 -22.18
CA GLN A 279 11.03 5.49 -23.19
C GLN A 279 10.49 6.89 -23.62
N PRO A 280 11.33 7.72 -24.29
CA PRO A 280 10.90 8.92 -25.00
C PRO A 280 10.27 8.54 -26.35
N SER A 281 8.97 8.75 -26.50
CA SER A 281 8.31 9.25 -27.72
C SER A 281 6.80 9.16 -27.57
N ALA A 282 6.12 10.14 -28.15
CA ALA A 282 4.68 10.23 -28.28
C ALA A 282 4.01 8.89 -28.64
N ASP A 283 2.76 8.72 -28.20
CA ASP A 283 1.84 7.61 -28.53
C ASP A 283 1.84 6.38 -27.62
N ARG A 284 1.61 6.55 -26.32
CA ARG A 284 0.95 5.49 -25.50
C ARG A 284 -0.03 6.04 -24.46
N HIS A 285 -1.12 6.63 -24.92
CA HIS A 285 -2.28 7.00 -24.08
C HIS A 285 -3.16 5.82 -23.63
N LYS A 286 -2.74 4.54 -23.79
CA LYS A 286 -3.68 3.40 -23.73
C LYS A 286 -3.29 2.18 -22.87
N SER A 287 -2.22 2.19 -22.09
CA SER A 287 -1.74 0.91 -21.51
C SER A 287 -1.60 0.83 -19.98
N TRP A 288 -2.02 1.84 -19.22
CA TRP A 288 -1.86 1.81 -17.75
C TRP A 288 -3.15 2.02 -16.96
N CYS A 289 -4.32 1.89 -17.59
CA CYS A 289 -5.58 1.71 -16.88
C CYS A 289 -5.96 0.22 -16.87
N LEU A 290 -5.48 -0.49 -15.86
CA LEU A 290 -6.14 -1.66 -15.29
C LEU A 290 -6.38 -1.37 -13.82
#